data_AF-A0AA47JDR4-F1
#
_entry.id   AF-A0AA47JDR4-F1
#
_cell.length_a   1.000
_cell.length_b   1.000
_cell.length_c   1.000
_cell.angle_alpha   90.00
_cell.angle_beta   90.00
_cell.angle_gamma   90.00
#
_symmetry.space_group_name_H-M   'P 1'
#
loop_
_entity.id
_entity.type
_entity.pdbx_description
1 polymer ?
#
loop_
_entity_poly.entity_id
_entity_poly.type
_entity_poly.pdbx_seq_one_letter_code
_entity_poly.pdbx_strand_id
1 'polypeptide(L)'
;MNRYGDVAIEATHIAQTGVCPVEAWNTAAEKEFKNNVASIKKSCPKNAFLGLAESGFIVGVPKRSYTKSVLNKQYALEAVRLLNENPGMQNDIKKLWVQSCGSESKVHNSQMDVVVALWSRGLLE
;
A
#
# COMPACT_ATOMS: atom_id res chain seq x y z
N MET A 1 -5.08 6.54 -9.54
CA MET A 1 -3.85 5.89 -9.05
C MET A 1 -2.70 6.86 -9.26
N ASN A 2 -1.89 7.11 -8.23
CA ASN A 2 -0.73 7.99 -8.31
C ASN A 2 0.60 7.20 -8.31
N ARG A 3 1.72 7.93 -8.36
CA ARG A 3 3.08 7.39 -8.39
C ARG A 3 3.41 6.43 -7.23
N TYR A 4 2.75 6.55 -6.08
CA TYR A 4 2.95 5.59 -4.97
C TYR A 4 2.27 4.24 -5.22
N GLY A 5 1.23 4.20 -6.04
CA GLY A 5 0.67 2.95 -6.57
C GLY A 5 1.68 2.23 -7.46
N ASP A 6 2.36 2.96 -8.33
CA ASP A 6 3.43 2.40 -9.18
C ASP A 6 4.60 1.87 -8.33
N VAL A 7 5.01 2.62 -7.31
CA VAL A 7 6.01 2.17 -6.32
C VAL A 7 5.57 0.87 -5.63
N ALA A 8 4.30 0.74 -5.26
CA ALA A 8 3.80 -0.46 -4.59
C ALA A 8 3.86 -1.69 -5.51
N ILE A 9 3.50 -1.53 -6.79
CA ILE A 9 3.56 -2.60 -7.79
C ILE A 9 5.02 -3.05 -7.98
N GLU A 10 5.93 -2.11 -8.24
CA GLU A 10 7.35 -2.41 -8.41
C GLU A 10 7.95 -3.05 -7.15
N ALA A 11 7.64 -2.51 -5.97
CA ALA A 11 8.09 -3.06 -4.69
C ALA A 11 7.58 -4.48 -4.46
N THR A 12 6.36 -4.80 -4.92
CA THR A 12 5.82 -6.17 -4.87
C THR A 12 6.66 -7.11 -5.72
N HIS A 13 6.95 -6.73 -6.96
CA HIS A 13 7.76 -7.55 -7.86
C HIS A 13 9.18 -7.77 -7.33
N ILE A 14 9.80 -6.73 -6.76
CA ILE A 14 11.11 -6.87 -6.11
C ILE A 14 11.01 -7.81 -4.89
N ALA A 15 9.99 -7.65 -4.03
CA ALA A 15 9.83 -8.48 -2.85
C ALA A 15 9.58 -9.96 -3.18
N GLN A 16 8.88 -10.25 -4.29
CA GLN A 16 8.66 -11.61 -4.79
C GLN A 16 9.96 -12.33 -5.18
N THR A 17 11.06 -11.60 -5.43
CA THR A 17 12.38 -12.20 -5.65
C THR A 17 13.11 -12.61 -4.36
N GLY A 18 12.49 -12.41 -3.19
CA GLY A 18 13.05 -12.71 -1.88
C GLY A 18 13.65 -11.51 -1.14
N VAL A 19 13.61 -10.32 -1.75
CA VAL A 19 14.05 -9.07 -1.11
C VAL A 19 13.08 -8.69 0.00
N CYS A 20 13.62 -8.15 1.10
CA CYS A 20 12.80 -7.66 2.21
C CYS A 20 11.84 -6.56 1.71
N PRO A 21 10.52 -6.61 2.01
CA PRO A 21 9.56 -5.58 1.60
C PRO A 21 9.95 -4.14 1.96
N VAL A 22 10.66 -3.95 3.09
CA VAL A 22 11.17 -2.63 3.49
C VAL A 22 12.20 -2.09 2.49
N GLU A 23 13.10 -2.96 2.05
CA GLU A 23 14.14 -2.66 1.07
C GLU A 23 13.52 -2.50 -0.32
N ALA A 24 12.66 -3.44 -0.73
CA ALA A 24 11.94 -3.40 -1.99
C ALA A 24 11.17 -2.08 -2.20
N TRP A 25 10.46 -1.61 -1.16
CA TRP A 25 9.81 -0.31 -1.19
C TRP A 25 10.80 0.83 -1.38
N ASN A 26 11.90 0.84 -0.64
CA ASN A 26 12.91 1.91 -0.74
C ASN A 26 13.51 1.95 -2.15
N THR A 27 13.89 0.80 -2.71
CA THR A 27 14.44 0.69 -4.06
C THR A 27 13.43 1.18 -5.11
N ALA A 28 12.18 0.76 -5.03
CA ALA A 28 11.13 1.21 -5.94
C ALA A 28 10.86 2.72 -5.82
N ALA A 29 10.83 3.25 -4.59
CA ALA A 29 10.62 4.67 -4.35
C ALA A 29 11.79 5.54 -4.85
N GLU A 30 13.04 5.11 -4.66
CA GLU A 30 14.23 5.78 -5.17
C GLU A 30 14.23 5.82 -6.70
N LYS A 31 13.90 4.70 -7.35
CA LYS A 31 13.76 4.61 -8.80
C LYS A 31 12.69 5.58 -9.33
N GLU A 32 11.51 5.60 -8.71
CA GLU A 32 10.38 6.43 -9.14
C GLU A 32 10.66 7.92 -8.90
N PHE A 33 11.06 8.30 -7.68
CA PHE A 33 11.15 9.69 -7.25
C PHE A 33 12.53 10.34 -7.44
N LYS A 34 13.56 9.56 -7.84
CA LYS A 34 14.93 10.02 -8.12
C LYS A 34 15.53 10.78 -6.94
N ASN A 35 15.65 12.11 -7.06
CA ASN A 35 16.28 12.95 -6.04
C ASN A 35 15.27 13.57 -5.05
N ASN A 36 13.97 13.27 -5.18
CA ASN A 36 12.93 13.83 -4.30
C ASN A 36 12.86 13.03 -2.97
N VAL A 37 13.76 13.39 -2.06
CA VAL A 37 13.92 12.74 -0.74
C VAL A 37 12.62 12.74 0.08
N ALA A 38 11.84 13.81 0.02
CA ALA A 38 10.58 13.91 0.77
C ALA A 38 9.55 12.87 0.30
N SER A 39 9.48 12.62 -1.02
CA SER A 39 8.58 11.59 -1.57
C SER A 39 9.08 10.18 -1.27
N ILE A 40 10.40 9.95 -1.41
CA ILE A 40 11.03 8.65 -1.09
C ILE A 40 10.77 8.24 0.36
N LYS A 41 10.93 9.19 1.29
CA LYS A 41 10.79 8.95 2.73
C LYS A 41 9.35 9.05 3.24
N LYS A 42 8.34 9.23 2.37
CA LYS A 42 6.94 9.38 2.81
C LYS A 42 6.43 8.12 3.50
N SER A 43 6.00 8.27 4.76
CA SER A 43 5.75 7.13 5.66
C SER A 43 4.39 6.46 5.48
N CYS A 44 3.32 7.21 5.18
CA CYS A 44 1.96 6.68 5.10
C CYS A 44 1.78 5.60 4.03
N PRO A 45 2.13 5.84 2.74
CA PRO A 45 1.99 4.81 1.71
C PRO A 45 2.93 3.62 1.95
N LYS A 46 4.16 3.88 2.42
CA LYS A 46 5.10 2.83 2.81
C LYS A 46 4.52 1.89 3.86
N ASN A 47 3.96 2.45 4.93
CA ASN A 47 3.42 1.64 6.02
C ASN A 47 2.10 0.94 5.65
N ALA A 48 1.33 1.46 4.70
CA ALA A 48 0.20 0.72 4.12
C ALA A 48 0.69 -0.54 3.38
N PHE A 49 1.66 -0.39 2.49
CA PHE A 49 2.29 -1.52 1.78
C PHE A 49 2.90 -2.55 2.74
N LEU A 50 3.71 -2.10 3.70
CA LEU A 50 4.35 -3.01 4.67
C LEU A 50 3.32 -3.70 5.58
N GLY A 51 2.21 -3.02 5.90
CA GLY A 51 1.11 -3.61 6.65
C GLY A 51 0.40 -4.74 5.90
N LEU A 52 0.21 -4.58 4.59
CA LEU A 52 -0.33 -5.63 3.71
C LEU A 52 0.64 -6.83 3.64
N ALA A 53 1.93 -6.56 3.39
CA ALA A 53 2.97 -7.60 3.35
C ALA A 53 3.07 -8.37 4.67
N GLU A 54 3.11 -7.66 5.81
CA GLU A 54 3.20 -8.26 7.15
C GLU A 54 1.97 -9.10 7.51
N SER A 55 0.84 -8.80 6.90
CA SER A 55 -0.41 -9.54 7.13
C SER A 55 -0.55 -10.76 6.22
N GLY A 56 0.31 -10.89 5.21
CA GLY A 56 0.29 -11.98 4.23
C GLY A 56 -0.65 -11.74 3.06
N PHE A 57 -1.05 -10.48 2.80
CA PHE A 57 -1.96 -10.15 1.71
C PHE A 57 -1.23 -9.99 0.37
N ILE A 58 0.07 -9.69 0.35
CA ILE A 58 0.80 -9.53 -0.91
C ILE A 58 1.22 -10.90 -1.45
N VAL A 59 0.73 -11.24 -2.63
CA VAL A 59 0.96 -12.53 -3.30
C VAL A 59 2.45 -12.82 -3.42
N GLY A 60 2.88 -14.00 -2.98
CA GLY A 60 4.27 -14.45 -3.09
C GLY A 60 5.26 -13.73 -2.15
N VAL A 61 4.78 -12.92 -1.21
CA VAL A 61 5.61 -12.26 -0.18
C VAL A 61 5.37 -12.92 1.18
N PRO A 62 6.41 -13.42 1.86
CA PRO A 62 6.25 -14.07 3.16
C PRO A 62 5.66 -13.16 4.24
N LYS A 63 4.75 -13.69 5.03
CA LYS A 63 4.20 -13.02 6.22
C LYS A 63 5.26 -12.90 7.33
N ARG A 64 5.75 -11.69 7.63
CA ARG A 64 6.70 -11.40 8.74
C ARG A 64 6.49 -9.99 9.28
N SER A 65 7.21 -9.61 10.35
CA SER A 65 7.17 -8.23 10.83
C SER A 65 7.97 -7.28 9.92
N TYR A 66 7.30 -6.28 9.37
CA TYR A 66 7.89 -5.28 8.46
C TYR A 66 7.63 -3.83 8.89
N THR A 67 6.62 -3.57 9.72
CA THR A 67 6.31 -2.23 10.21
C THR A 67 5.84 -2.24 11.65
N LYS A 68 6.06 -1.13 12.35
CA LYS A 68 5.47 -0.87 13.69
C LYS A 68 4.18 -0.06 13.59
N SER A 69 3.76 0.32 12.38
CA SER A 69 2.59 1.18 12.19
C SER A 69 1.30 0.39 12.33
N VAL A 70 0.57 0.65 13.42
CA VAL A 70 -0.73 0.00 13.68
C VAL A 70 -1.81 0.56 12.76
N LEU A 71 -1.96 1.89 12.70
CA LEU A 71 -3.07 2.53 11.99
C LEU A 71 -2.98 2.37 10.46
N ASN A 72 -1.82 2.60 9.86
CA ASN A 72 -1.68 2.48 8.39
C ASN A 72 -1.92 1.04 7.92
N LYS A 73 -1.51 0.05 8.73
CA LYS A 73 -1.83 -1.37 8.50
C LYS A 73 -3.34 -1.59 8.55
N GLN A 74 -4.00 -1.17 9.63
CA GLN A 74 -5.44 -1.35 9.80
C GLN A 74 -6.25 -0.73 8.65
N TYR A 75 -5.95 0.52 8.28
CA TYR A 75 -6.66 1.17 7.18
C TYR A 75 -6.43 0.47 5.84
N ALA A 76 -5.23 -0.08 5.59
CA ALA A 76 -4.96 -0.82 4.36
C ALA A 76 -5.74 -2.13 4.31
N LEU A 77 -5.78 -2.89 5.41
CA LEU A 77 -6.53 -4.15 5.50
C LEU A 77 -8.04 -3.93 5.35
N GLU A 78 -8.56 -2.88 5.99
CA GLU A 78 -9.97 -2.53 5.86
C GLU A 78 -10.32 -2.11 4.43
N ALA A 79 -9.44 -1.36 3.76
CA ALA A 79 -9.61 -1.02 2.35
C ALA A 79 -9.66 -2.26 1.46
N VAL A 80 -8.83 -3.28 1.71
CA VAL A 80 -8.90 -4.56 0.98
C VAL A 80 -10.24 -5.26 1.20
N ARG A 81 -10.71 -5.34 2.46
CA ARG A 81 -12.02 -5.94 2.79
C ARG A 81 -13.14 -5.25 2.01
N LEU A 82 -13.17 -3.92 2.02
CA LEU A 82 -14.18 -3.12 1.32
C LEU A 82 -14.13 -3.28 -0.20
N LEU A 83 -12.93 -3.41 -0.79
CA LEU A 83 -12.78 -3.66 -2.23
C LEU A 83 -13.24 -5.06 -2.62
N ASN A 84 -12.98 -6.07 -1.77
CA ASN A 84 -13.46 -7.43 -2.00
C ASN A 84 -14.98 -7.53 -1.92
N GLU A 85 -15.61 -6.78 -1.02
CA GLU A 85 -17.09 -6.72 -0.89
C GLU A 85 -17.73 -5.85 -1.97
N ASN A 86 -17.07 -4.78 -2.39
CA ASN A 86 -17.56 -3.85 -3.40
C ASN A 86 -16.41 -3.38 -4.32
N PRO A 87 -16.11 -4.17 -5.38
CA PRO A 87 -15.11 -3.82 -6.39
C PRO A 87 -15.25 -2.43 -7.01
N GLY A 88 -16.47 -1.87 -7.04
CA GLY A 88 -16.72 -0.53 -7.57
C GLY A 88 -16.09 0.59 -6.73
N MET A 89 -15.75 0.31 -5.47
CA MET A 89 -15.20 1.30 -4.54
C MET A 89 -13.80 1.79 -4.97
N GLN A 90 -13.08 1.05 -5.80
CA GLN A 90 -11.80 1.49 -6.39
C GLN A 90 -11.92 2.83 -7.16
N ASN A 91 -13.12 3.16 -7.66
CA ASN A 91 -13.39 4.37 -8.41
C ASN A 91 -13.71 5.59 -7.53
N ASP A 92 -13.85 5.40 -6.21
CA ASP A 92 -14.14 6.46 -5.24
C ASP A 92 -13.15 6.39 -4.06
N ILE A 93 -11.94 6.89 -4.31
CA ILE A 93 -10.83 6.90 -3.33
C ILE A 93 -11.21 7.62 -2.04
N LYS A 94 -12.02 8.69 -2.13
CA LYS A 94 -12.45 9.43 -0.94
C LYS A 94 -13.35 8.56 -0.09
N LYS A 95 -14.36 7.92 -0.68
CA LYS A 95 -15.27 7.01 0.04
C LYS A 95 -14.53 5.80 0.60
N LEU A 96 -13.65 5.18 -0.19
CA LEU A 96 -12.79 4.08 0.26
C LEU A 96 -11.99 4.49 1.50
N TRP A 97 -11.35 5.66 1.46
CA TRP A 97 -10.59 6.17 2.59
C TRP A 97 -11.44 6.42 3.82
N VAL A 98 -12.56 7.12 3.67
CA VAL A 98 -13.45 7.47 4.80
C VAL A 98 -13.95 6.21 5.50
N GLN A 99 -14.38 5.21 4.73
CA GLN A 99 -14.83 3.93 5.29
C GLN A 99 -13.67 3.14 5.92
N SER A 100 -12.48 3.17 5.30
CA SER A 100 -11.30 2.45 5.82
C SER A 100 -10.72 3.05 7.10
N CYS A 101 -10.77 4.37 7.26
CA CYS A 101 -10.15 5.08 8.39
C CYS A 101 -11.16 5.60 9.43
N GLY A 102 -12.45 5.48 9.15
CA GLY A 102 -13.55 5.93 10.03
C GLY A 102 -13.59 7.45 10.24
N SER A 103 -13.10 8.25 9.29
CA SER A 103 -12.97 9.70 9.47
C SER A 103 -13.15 10.48 8.16
N GLU A 104 -14.09 11.42 8.16
CA GLU A 104 -14.32 12.34 7.04
C GLU A 104 -13.32 13.49 6.95
N SER A 105 -12.64 13.82 8.05
CA SER A 105 -11.70 14.95 8.13
C SER A 105 -10.25 14.56 7.85
N LYS A 106 -9.89 13.28 7.99
CA LYS A 106 -8.53 12.80 7.68
C LYS A 106 -8.33 12.71 6.16
N VAL A 107 -7.11 12.94 5.71
CA VAL A 107 -6.70 12.72 4.31
C VAL A 107 -5.86 11.45 4.19
N HIS A 108 -6.08 10.67 3.13
CA HIS A 108 -5.45 9.35 2.95
C HIS A 108 -3.95 9.35 2.65
N ASN A 109 -3.33 10.49 2.33
CA ASN A 109 -1.89 10.61 2.11
C ASN A 109 -1.26 9.52 1.21
N SER A 110 -1.97 9.11 0.15
CA SER A 110 -1.58 8.07 -0.82
C SER A 110 -1.70 6.61 -0.35
N GLN A 111 -2.27 6.34 0.83
CA GLN A 111 -2.47 4.97 1.33
C GLN A 111 -3.42 4.16 0.45
N MET A 112 -4.54 4.76 0.03
CA MET A 112 -5.51 4.09 -0.84
C MET A 112 -4.98 3.86 -2.26
N ASP A 113 -4.06 4.71 -2.76
CA ASP A 113 -3.42 4.47 -4.06
C ASP A 113 -2.62 3.16 -4.06
N VAL A 114 -1.93 2.87 -2.95
CA VAL A 114 -1.22 1.59 -2.76
C VAL A 114 -2.19 0.42 -2.81
N VAL A 115 -3.26 0.47 -2.02
CA VAL A 115 -4.23 -0.63 -1.94
C VAL A 115 -4.89 -0.88 -3.30
N VAL A 116 -5.43 0.16 -3.93
CA VAL A 116 -6.13 0.04 -5.23
C VAL A 116 -5.18 -0.42 -6.33
N ALA A 117 -3.92 0.05 -6.34
CA ALA A 117 -2.93 -0.38 -7.32
C ALA A 117 -2.65 -1.89 -7.24
N LEU A 118 -2.40 -2.40 -6.03
CA LEU A 118 -2.12 -3.83 -5.85
C LEU A 118 -3.36 -4.68 -6.10
N TRP A 119 -4.51 -4.26 -5.56
CA TRP A 119 -5.78 -4.97 -5.71
C TRP A 119 -6.19 -5.11 -7.17
N SER A 120 -6.20 -4.01 -7.93
CA SER A 120 -6.59 -4.00 -9.35
C SER A 120 -5.65 -4.79 -10.27
N ARG A 121 -4.44 -5.12 -9.80
CA ARG A 121 -3.44 -5.94 -10.49
C ARG A 121 -3.47 -7.41 -10.06
N GLY A 122 -4.36 -7.80 -9.15
CA GLY A 122 -4.37 -9.17 -8.59
C GLY A 122 -3.12 -9.50 -7.77
N LEU A 123 -2.48 -8.48 -7.20
CA LEU A 123 -1.30 -8.64 -6.33
C LEU A 123 -1.66 -8.79 -4.85
N LEU A 124 -2.96 -8.80 -4.54
CA LEU A 124 -3.50 -9.06 -3.20
C LEU A 124 -4.34 -10.34 -3.17
N GLU A 125 -4.20 -11.12 -2.09
CA GLU A 125 -4.99 -12.30 -1.72
C GLU A 125 -6.08 -12.00 -0.69
#